data_AF-A0A838ETQ3-F1
#
_entry.id   AF-A0A838ETQ3-F1
#
_cell.length_a   1.000
_cell.length_b   1.000
_cell.length_c   1.000
_cell.angle_alpha   90.00
_cell.angle_beta   90.00
_cell.angle_gamma   90.00
#
_symmetry.space_group_name_H-M   'P 1'
#
loop_
_entity.id
_entity.type
_entity.pdbx_description
1 polymer ?
#
loop_
_entity_poly.entity_id
_entity_poly.type
_entity_poly.pdbx_seq_one_letter_code
_entity_poly.pdbx_strand_id
1 'polypeptide(L)'
;MSSLTKIYTLKDEALVQLYIWIDKEVRTLPKKPDGTIDQYGAGLIDNDIDALRHSFLSGVYTIEFSSETAELLGRLNEFRDFDSSSSAVGG
;
A
#
# COMPACT_ATOMS: atom_id res chain seq x y z
N MET A 1 -6.90 14.33 -2.38
CA MET A 1 -7.60 13.37 -1.50
C MET A 1 -7.02 13.54 -0.09
N SER A 2 -7.83 13.51 0.98
CA SER A 2 -7.28 13.60 2.34
C SER A 2 -6.43 12.37 2.67
N SER A 3 -5.36 12.52 3.46
CA SER A 3 -4.52 11.40 3.92
C SER A 3 -5.36 10.30 4.60
N LEU A 4 -6.40 10.68 5.34
CA LEU A 4 -7.32 9.73 5.97
C LEU A 4 -8.08 8.89 4.93
N THR A 5 -8.63 9.54 3.90
CA THR A 5 -9.34 8.84 2.83
C THR A 5 -8.41 7.87 2.11
N LYS A 6 -7.17 8.28 1.83
CA LYS A 6 -6.16 7.43 1.20
C LYS A 6 -5.83 6.20 2.04
N ILE A 7 -5.67 6.38 3.36
CA ILE A 7 -5.43 5.27 4.31
C ILE A 7 -6.54 4.23 4.24
N TYR A 8 -7.82 4.66 4.25
CA TYR A 8 -8.95 3.74 4.20
C TYR A 8 -9.09 3.06 2.83
N THR A 9 -8.94 3.80 1.74
CA THR A 9 -8.98 3.22 0.38
C THR A 9 -7.90 2.15 0.19
N LEU A 10 -6.65 2.45 0.56
CA LEU A 10 -5.55 1.49 0.47
C LEU A 10 -5.79 0.26 1.35
N LYS A 11 -6.36 0.44 2.54
CA LYS A 11 -6.72 -0.68 3.40
C LYS A 11 -7.70 -1.61 2.72
N ASP A 12 -8.80 -1.08 2.22
CA ASP A 12 -9.87 -1.88 1.65
C ASP A 12 -9.39 -2.63 0.41
N GLU A 13 -8.64 -1.94 -0.46
CA GLU A 13 -8.03 -2.54 -1.65
C GLU A 13 -7.00 -3.62 -1.30
N ALA A 14 -6.11 -3.36 -0.34
CA ALA A 14 -5.10 -4.32 0.09
C ALA A 14 -5.72 -5.57 0.70
N LEU A 15 -6.78 -5.43 1.51
CA LEU A 15 -7.48 -6.57 2.09
C LEU A 15 -8.19 -7.41 1.03
N VAL A 16 -8.84 -6.79 0.04
CA VAL A 16 -9.42 -7.50 -1.09
C VAL A 16 -8.36 -8.30 -1.84
N GLN A 17 -7.22 -7.68 -2.15
CA GLN A 17 -6.10 -8.35 -2.82
C GLN A 17 -5.56 -9.53 -2.02
N LEU A 18 -5.35 -9.33 -0.70
CA LEU A 18 -4.88 -10.39 0.19
C LEU A 18 -5.84 -11.58 0.18
N TYR A 19 -7.14 -11.35 0.29
CA TYR A 19 -8.11 -12.46 0.28
C TYR A 19 -8.18 -13.17 -1.06
N ILE A 20 -8.09 -12.45 -2.18
CA ILE A 20 -8.01 -13.06 -3.52
C ILE A 20 -6.78 -13.95 -3.60
N TRP A 21 -5.64 -13.50 -3.08
CA TRP A 21 -4.41 -14.29 -3.05
C TRP A 21 -4.54 -15.52 -2.16
N ILE A 22 -5.10 -15.38 -0.95
CA ILE A 22 -5.35 -16.52 -0.04
C ILE A 22 -6.25 -17.55 -0.72
N ASP A 23 -7.36 -17.10 -1.33
CA ASP A 23 -8.31 -17.96 -2.03
C ASP A 23 -7.67 -18.78 -3.15
N LYS A 24 -6.71 -18.18 -3.85
CA LYS A 24 -6.04 -18.75 -5.00
C LYS A 24 -4.86 -19.66 -4.65
N GLU A 25 -4.03 -19.26 -3.68
CA GLU A 25 -2.72 -19.87 -3.43
C GLU A 25 -2.64 -20.66 -2.13
N VAL A 26 -3.53 -20.37 -1.16
CA VAL A 26 -3.48 -21.00 0.17
C VAL A 26 -4.63 -21.97 0.36
N ARG A 27 -5.87 -21.48 0.23
CA ARG A 27 -7.09 -22.29 0.35
C ARG A 27 -8.31 -21.54 -0.16
N THR A 28 -9.29 -22.26 -0.69
CA THR A 28 -10.58 -21.67 -1.08
C THR A 28 -11.27 -21.01 0.12
N LEU A 29 -11.73 -19.77 -0.09
CA LEU A 29 -12.48 -18.98 0.87
C LEU A 29 -13.98 -18.99 0.53
N PRO A 30 -14.86 -18.83 1.55
CA PRO A 30 -16.29 -18.67 1.31
C PRO A 30 -16.58 -17.50 0.38
N LYS A 31 -17.53 -17.70 -0.53
CA LYS A 31 -17.97 -16.68 -1.48
C LYS A 31 -19.40 -16.28 -1.19
N LYS A 32 -19.71 -15.01 -1.45
CA LYS A 32 -21.08 -14.50 -1.49
C LYS A 32 -21.79 -15.01 -2.76
N PRO A 33 -23.13 -14.86 -2.86
CA PRO A 33 -23.89 -15.27 -4.04
C PRO A 33 -23.44 -14.62 -5.35
N ASP A 34 -22.82 -13.45 -5.28
CA ASP A 34 -22.26 -12.73 -6.43
C ASP A 34 -20.85 -13.22 -6.85
N GLY A 35 -20.32 -14.25 -6.17
CA GLY A 35 -19.00 -14.81 -6.43
C GLY A 35 -17.83 -14.05 -5.78
N THR A 36 -18.09 -12.92 -5.11
CA THR A 36 -17.06 -12.19 -4.37
C THR A 36 -16.71 -12.90 -3.06
N ILE A 37 -15.51 -12.64 -2.52
CA ILE A 37 -15.10 -13.25 -1.25
C ILE A 37 -15.96 -12.71 -0.11
N ASP A 38 -16.49 -13.61 0.70
CA ASP A 38 -17.11 -13.26 1.96
C ASP A 38 -16.04 -13.04 3.04
N GLN A 39 -15.68 -11.78 3.25
CA GLN A 39 -14.64 -11.37 4.19
C GLN A 39 -14.98 -11.67 5.66
N TYR A 40 -16.25 -11.99 5.95
CA TYR A 40 -16.74 -12.38 7.27
C TYR A 40 -17.06 -13.88 7.34
N GLY A 41 -16.76 -14.62 6.27
CA GLY A 41 -16.98 -16.05 6.18
C GLY A 41 -16.18 -16.85 7.20
N ALA A 42 -16.67 -18.04 7.51
CA ALA A 42 -16.01 -18.96 8.44
C ALA A 42 -14.55 -19.23 8.02
N GLY A 43 -13.65 -19.20 9.00
CA GLY A 43 -12.21 -19.41 8.79
C GLY A 43 -11.40 -18.13 8.53
N LEU A 44 -12.01 -16.95 8.46
CA LEU A 44 -11.28 -15.67 8.40
C LEU A 44 -11.15 -14.98 9.77
N ILE A 45 -11.74 -15.57 10.82
CA ILE A 45 -11.59 -15.17 12.22
C ILE A 45 -10.55 -16.13 12.82
N ASP A 46 -9.30 -15.89 12.50
CA ASP A 46 -8.15 -16.73 12.86
C ASP A 46 -6.93 -15.83 13.08
N ASN A 47 -6.12 -16.14 14.09
CA ASN A 47 -4.96 -15.33 14.47
C ASN A 47 -3.89 -15.25 13.37
N ASP A 48 -3.73 -16.31 12.59
CA ASP A 48 -2.78 -16.33 11.47
C ASP A 48 -3.25 -15.40 10.35
N ILE A 49 -4.56 -15.36 10.11
CA ILE A 49 -5.16 -14.43 9.13
C ILE A 49 -5.02 -12.98 9.62
N ASP A 50 -5.18 -12.71 10.91
CA ASP A 50 -4.97 -11.38 11.48
C ASP A 50 -3.50 -10.92 11.35
N ALA A 51 -2.54 -11.81 11.60
CA ALA A 51 -1.13 -11.54 11.38
C ALA A 51 -0.81 -11.27 9.90
N LEU A 52 -1.43 -12.02 8.98
CA LEU A 52 -1.31 -11.78 7.54
C LEU A 52 -1.89 -10.43 7.13
N ARG A 53 -3.09 -10.08 7.61
CA ARG A 53 -3.68 -8.75 7.38
C ARG A 53 -2.75 -7.65 7.85
N HIS A 54 -2.20 -7.79 9.06
CA HIS A 54 -1.33 -6.78 9.65
C HIS A 54 -0.03 -6.61 8.87
N SER A 55 0.64 -7.71 8.52
CA SER A 55 1.92 -7.68 7.77
C SER A 55 1.73 -7.17 6.34
N PHE A 56 0.71 -7.64 5.63
CA PHE A 56 0.43 -7.23 4.25
C PHE A 56 0.09 -5.74 4.19
N LEU A 57 -0.80 -5.27 5.06
CA LEU A 57 -1.19 -3.86 5.10
C LEU A 57 -0.02 -2.95 5.50
N SER A 58 0.80 -3.37 6.46
CA SER A 58 2.02 -2.66 6.84
C SER A 58 2.99 -2.52 5.67
N GLY A 59 3.14 -3.56 4.84
CA GLY A 59 3.94 -3.53 3.63
C GLY A 59 3.40 -2.52 2.60
N VAL A 60 2.09 -2.55 2.32
CA VAL A 60 1.43 -1.61 1.39
C VAL A 60 1.62 -0.17 1.85
N TYR A 61 1.39 0.12 3.14
CA TYR A 61 1.60 1.47 3.67
C TYR A 61 3.06 1.91 3.63
N THR A 62 3.98 0.99 3.91
CA THR A 62 5.41 1.30 3.82
C THR A 62 5.76 1.71 2.40
N ILE A 63 5.37 0.92 1.40
CA ILE A 63 5.65 1.23 -0.01
C ILE A 63 5.03 2.58 -0.38
N GLU A 64 3.74 2.78 -0.12
CA GLU A 64 3.05 3.98 -0.57
C GLU A 64 3.62 5.27 0.07
N PHE A 65 3.65 5.33 1.39
CA PHE A 65 4.04 6.57 2.08
C PHE A 65 5.55 6.81 2.07
N SER A 66 6.37 5.75 2.03
CA SER A 66 7.80 5.93 1.82
C SER A 66 8.13 6.37 0.40
N SER A 67 7.36 5.93 -0.60
CA SER A 67 7.52 6.40 -1.99
C SER A 67 7.23 7.89 -2.10
N GLU A 68 6.13 8.37 -1.51
CA GLU A 68 5.84 9.81 -1.45
C GLU A 68 6.97 10.58 -0.77
N THR A 69 7.50 10.04 0.33
CA THR A 69 8.62 10.65 1.06
C THR A 69 9.89 10.68 0.20
N ALA A 70 10.22 9.57 -0.48
CA ALA A 70 11.38 9.46 -1.35
C ALA A 70 11.30 10.43 -2.53
N GLU A 71 10.12 10.58 -3.13
CA GLU A 71 9.86 11.53 -4.21
C GLU A 71 10.06 12.98 -3.76
N LEU A 72 9.57 13.33 -2.56
CA LEU A 72 9.79 14.64 -1.97
C LEU A 72 11.28 14.93 -1.74
N LEU A 73 12.01 13.97 -1.16
CA LEU A 73 13.45 14.12 -0.91
C LEU A 73 14.25 14.25 -2.22
N GLY A 74 13.86 13.51 -3.27
CA GLY A 74 14.44 13.63 -4.60
C GLY A 74 14.31 15.05 -5.16
N ARG A 75 13.09 15.60 -5.14
CA ARG A 75 12.84 16.99 -5.57
C ARG A 75 13.64 18.02 -4.79
N LEU A 76 13.72 17.88 -3.47
CA LEU A 76 14.49 18.81 -2.63
C LEU A 76 15.99 18.76 -2.95
N ASN A 77 16.53 17.58 -3.24
CA ASN A 77 17.92 17.47 -3.68
C ASN A 77 18.14 18.19 -5.03
N GLU A 78 17.22 18.04 -5.99
CA GLU A 78 17.29 18.74 -7.27
C GLU A 78 17.26 20.28 -7.10
N PHE A 79 16.42 20.81 -6.21
CA PHE A 79 16.39 22.26 -5.93
C PHE A 79 17.71 22.78 -5.35
N ARG A 80 18.35 22.02 -4.44
CA ARG A 80 19.67 22.40 -3.89
C ARG A 80 20.74 22.47 -4.98
N ASP A 81 20.71 21.52 -5.91
CA ASP A 81 21.70 21.44 -6.97
C ASP A 81 21.42 22.52 -8.06
N PHE A 82 20.16 22.90 -8.27
CA PHE A 82 19.74 24.00 -9.17
C PHE A 82 20.27 25.36 -8.71
N ASP A 83 20.21 25.68 -7.41
CA ASP A 83 20.79 26.92 -6.86
C ASP A 83 22.33 26.99 -7.01
N SER A 84 23.01 25.85 -7.01
CA SER A 84 24.48 25.78 -7.19
C SER A 84 24.94 25.98 -8.65
N SER A 85 24.03 25.94 -9.63
CA SER A 85 24.36 26.04 -11.06
C SER A 85 24.49 27.48 -11.58
N SER A 86 24.32 28.50 -10.74
CA SER A 86 24.41 29.92 -11.12
C SER A 86 25.79 30.54 -10.87
N SER A 87 26.89 29.89 -11.27
CA SER A 87 28.24 30.51 -11.28
C SER A 87 29.21 29.79 -12.23
N ALA A 88 28.92 29.78 -13.54
CA ALA A 88 29.94 29.46 -14.56
C ALA A 88 29.60 30.08 -15.93
N VAL A 89 29.64 31.40 -16.01
CA VAL A 89 30.00 32.15 -17.23
C VAL A 89 31.13 33.06 -16.75
N GLY A 90 32.40 32.93 -17.15
CA GLY A 90 32.98 32.50 -18.40
C GLY A 90 33.63 33.72 -19.05
N GLY A 91 34.97 33.83 -18.97
CA GLY A 91 35.76 34.84 -19.70
C GLY A 91 36.46 35.88 -18.84
#